data_AF-Q128X2-F1
#
_entry.id   AF-Q128X2-F1
#
_cell.length_a   1.000
_cell.length_b   1.000
_cell.length_c   1.000
_cell.angle_alpha   90.00
_cell.angle_beta   90.00
_cell.angle_gamma   90.00
#
_symmetry.space_group_name_H-M   'P 1'
#
loop_
_entity.id
_entity.type
_entity.pdbx_description
1 polymer ?
#
loop_
_entity_poly.entity_id
_entity_poly.type
_entity_poly.pdbx_seq_one_letter_code
_entity_poly.pdbx_strand_id
1 'polypeptide(L)'
;MKVLIALATLCLGACAWVAAPAGYKVSIEGEPYVLSQLTAGTWTAISTAVVAPSASRPSVQAALVQAIEQASGCKVTGSDYSREGRQLDAQVDCGSRLKN
;
A
#
# COMPACT_ATOMS: atom_id res chain seq x y z
N MET A 1 -24.73 -39.25 42.11
CA MET A 1 -23.30 -38.90 42.31
C MET A 1 -22.74 -38.65 40.91
N LYS A 2 -22.74 -37.42 40.39
CA LYS A 2 -21.58 -36.49 40.39
C LYS A 2 -20.28 -37.19 40.01
N VAL A 3 -19.82 -37.05 38.77
CA VAL A 3 -18.51 -36.45 38.42
C VAL A 3 -18.60 -35.87 36.99
N LEU A 4 -18.52 -34.54 36.91
CA LEU A 4 -18.23 -33.77 35.70
C LEU A 4 -16.73 -33.83 35.45
N ILE A 5 -16.30 -34.17 34.23
CA ILE A 5 -14.95 -33.82 33.75
C ILE A 5 -15.15 -33.09 32.42
N ALA A 6 -15.28 -31.77 32.54
CA ALA A 6 -14.94 -30.83 31.50
C ALA A 6 -13.41 -30.79 31.39
N LEU A 7 -12.88 -30.80 30.18
CA LEU A 7 -11.70 -30.07 29.69
C LEU A 7 -11.25 -30.73 28.38
N ALA A 8 -11.77 -30.23 27.26
CA ALA A 8 -11.17 -30.46 25.95
C ALA A 8 -10.95 -29.10 25.32
N THR A 9 -9.78 -28.56 25.65
CA THR A 9 -9.11 -27.42 25.05
C THR A 9 -9.04 -27.61 23.54
N LEU A 10 -9.70 -26.74 22.77
CA LEU A 10 -9.37 -26.51 21.37
C LEU A 10 -9.02 -25.03 21.21
N CYS A 11 -7.72 -24.78 21.26
CA CYS A 11 -7.10 -23.54 20.86
C CYS A 11 -7.42 -23.26 19.38
N LEU A 12 -8.32 -22.31 19.11
CA LEU A 12 -8.35 -21.60 17.84
C LEU A 12 -7.85 -20.17 18.07
N GLY A 13 -6.58 -20.07 18.45
CA GLY A 13 -5.81 -18.85 18.23
C GLY A 13 -5.56 -18.73 16.74
N ALA A 14 -6.52 -18.16 16.00
CA ALA A 14 -6.27 -17.69 14.66
C ALA A 14 -5.22 -16.57 14.78
N CYS A 15 -3.95 -16.92 14.58
CA CYS A 15 -2.97 -15.94 14.16
C CYS A 15 -3.50 -15.34 12.86
N ALA A 16 -4.19 -14.21 12.96
CA ALA A 16 -4.29 -13.27 11.86
C ALA A 16 -2.86 -12.82 11.58
N TRP A 17 -2.14 -13.61 10.80
CA TRP A 17 -0.95 -13.16 10.10
C TRP A 17 -1.49 -12.11 9.14
N VAL A 18 -1.59 -10.88 9.61
CA VAL A 18 -1.77 -9.72 8.74
C VAL A 18 -0.49 -9.73 7.90
N ALA A 19 -0.56 -10.38 6.74
CA ALA A 19 0.43 -10.21 5.71
C ALA A 19 0.50 -8.70 5.48
N ALA A 20 1.61 -8.08 5.84
CA ALA A 20 1.85 -6.70 5.46
C ALA A 20 1.62 -6.63 3.94
N PRO A 21 0.83 -5.66 3.45
CA PRO A 21 0.54 -5.58 2.02
C PRO A 21 1.87 -5.63 1.26
N ALA A 22 1.98 -6.58 0.33
CA ALA A 22 3.21 -6.80 -0.42
C ALA A 22 3.56 -5.50 -1.16
N GLY A 23 4.57 -4.80 -0.66
CA GLY A 23 4.99 -3.53 -1.23
C GLY A 23 5.72 -3.75 -2.55
N TYR A 24 5.27 -3.08 -3.61
CA TYR A 24 5.93 -3.11 -4.92
C TYR A 24 7.12 -2.16 -4.88
N LYS A 25 8.32 -2.69 -5.10
CA LYS A 25 9.54 -1.88 -5.14
C LYS A 25 9.74 -1.32 -6.53
N VAL A 26 9.87 0.00 -6.63
CA VAL A 26 10.17 0.70 -7.89
C VAL A 26 11.34 1.66 -7.66
N SER A 27 12.10 1.94 -8.72
CA SER A 27 13.14 2.96 -8.69
C SER A 27 12.79 4.07 -9.67
N ILE A 28 12.79 5.31 -9.19
CA ILE A 28 12.46 6.50 -9.98
C ILE A 28 13.62 7.47 -9.83
N GLU A 29 14.25 7.85 -10.94
CA GLU A 29 15.45 8.70 -10.95
C GLU A 29 16.59 8.19 -10.03
N GLY A 30 16.67 6.87 -9.82
CA GLY A 30 17.64 6.24 -8.91
C GLY A 30 17.23 6.23 -7.44
N GLU A 31 16.10 6.85 -7.06
CA GLU A 31 15.56 6.79 -5.71
C GLU A 31 14.63 5.56 -5.55
N PRO A 32 14.82 4.73 -4.52
CA PRO A 32 14.00 3.56 -4.28
C PRO A 32 12.70 3.91 -3.54
N TYR A 33 11.57 3.54 -4.12
CA TYR A 33 10.24 3.68 -3.55
C TYR A 33 9.56 2.34 -3.31
N VAL A 34 8.73 2.29 -2.29
CA VAL A 34 7.84 1.16 -2.02
C VAL A 34 6.41 1.64 -2.21
N LEU A 35 5.71 1.04 -3.17
CA LEU A 35 4.30 1.26 -3.41
C LEU A 35 3.49 0.25 -2.60
N SER A 36 2.51 0.71 -1.84
CA SER A 36 1.67 -0.16 -1.03
C SER A 36 0.21 0.25 -1.14
N GLN A 37 -0.68 -0.74 -1.19
CA GLN A 37 -2.10 -0.49 -1.12
C GLN A 37 -2.53 -0.32 0.34
N LEU A 38 -3.14 0.83 0.67
CA LEU A 38 -3.69 1.09 1.99
C LEU A 38 -5.16 0.67 2.07
N THR A 39 -5.93 0.93 1.01
CA THR A 39 -7.33 0.50 0.86
C THR A 39 -7.61 0.15 -0.61
N ALA A 40 -8.80 -0.34 -0.93
CA ALA A 40 -9.20 -0.59 -2.32
C ALA A 40 -9.01 0.63 -3.24
N GLY A 41 -9.19 1.85 -2.71
CA GLY A 41 -9.07 3.11 -3.44
C GLY A 41 -7.85 3.97 -3.08
N THR A 42 -7.02 3.55 -2.13
CA THR A 42 -5.88 4.35 -1.65
C THR A 42 -4.58 3.58 -1.78
N TRP A 43 -3.61 4.21 -2.45
CA TRP A 43 -2.24 3.73 -2.58
C TRP A 43 -1.27 4.73 -2.00
N THR A 44 -0.14 4.24 -1.51
CA THR A 44 0.96 5.05 -1.01
C THR A 44 2.23 4.72 -1.75
N ALA A 45 3.10 5.71 -1.93
CA ALA A 45 4.47 5.52 -2.37
C ALA A 45 5.41 6.15 -1.35
N ILE A 46 6.21 5.33 -0.69
CA ILE A 46 7.11 5.76 0.37
C ILE A 46 8.54 5.64 -0.12
N SER A 47 9.31 6.73 -0.03
CA SER A 47 10.74 6.65 -0.31
C SER A 47 11.44 5.86 0.80
N THR A 48 12.34 4.97 0.39
CA THR A 48 13.23 4.23 1.30
C THR A 48 14.64 4.79 1.31
N ALA A 49 14.85 5.92 0.63
CA ALA A 49 16.12 6.62 0.65
C ALA A 49 16.44 7.17 2.05
N VAL A 50 17.71 7.09 2.44
CA VAL A 50 18.23 7.63 3.71
C VAL A 50 18.27 9.16 3.69
N VAL A 51 18.40 9.76 2.50
CA VAL A 51 18.33 11.20 2.28
C VAL A 51 16.90 11.58 1.93
N ALA A 52 16.45 12.76 2.38
CA ALA A 52 15.11 13.25 2.09
C ALA A 52 14.83 13.16 0.58
N PRO A 53 13.76 12.47 0.16
CA PRO A 53 13.51 12.23 -1.24
C PRO A 53 13.27 13.53 -1.99
N SER A 54 13.65 13.54 -3.25
CA SER A 54 13.39 14.64 -4.19
C SER A 54 11.90 14.74 -4.57
N ALA A 55 11.00 14.25 -3.72
CA ALA A 55 9.60 14.00 -4.05
C ALA A 55 8.85 15.29 -4.43
N SER A 56 9.31 16.45 -3.98
CA SER A 56 8.77 17.75 -4.42
C SER A 56 9.02 18.09 -5.89
N ARG A 57 9.79 17.27 -6.64
CA ARG A 57 9.96 17.45 -8.09
C ARG A 57 8.71 16.96 -8.84
N PRO A 58 8.14 17.79 -9.73
CA PRO A 58 6.98 17.38 -10.54
C PRO A 58 7.22 16.12 -11.39
N SER A 59 8.44 15.90 -11.87
CA SER A 59 8.80 14.70 -12.66
C SER A 59 8.67 13.41 -11.84
N VAL A 60 9.17 13.44 -10.60
CA VAL A 60 9.12 12.31 -9.68
C VAL A 60 7.67 12.01 -9.29
N GLN A 61 6.87 13.05 -9.01
CA GLN A 61 5.45 12.87 -8.71
C GLN A 61 4.70 12.20 -9.88
N ALA A 62 4.91 12.66 -11.12
CA ALA A 62 4.27 12.08 -12.29
C ALA A 62 4.68 10.61 -12.51
N ALA A 63 5.97 10.29 -12.30
CA ALA A 63 6.46 8.92 -12.41
C ALA A 63 5.89 8.01 -11.30
N LEU A 64 5.75 8.51 -10.07
CA LEU A 64 5.12 7.79 -8.96
C LEU A 64 3.65 7.51 -9.23
N VAL A 65 2.92 8.52 -9.74
CA VAL A 65 1.53 8.36 -10.18
C VAL A 65 1.43 7.25 -11.23
N GLN A 66 2.26 7.29 -12.26
CA GLN A 66 2.27 6.27 -13.30
C GLN A 66 2.58 4.86 -12.73
N ALA A 67 3.54 4.77 -11.81
CA ALA A 67 3.89 3.50 -11.18
C ALA A 67 2.74 2.94 -10.33
N ILE A 68 1.99 3.80 -9.62
CA ILE A 68 0.78 3.43 -8.89
C ILE A 68 -0.32 2.96 -9.84
N GLU A 69 -0.53 3.64 -10.97
CA GLU A 69 -1.51 3.20 -11.98
C GLU A 69 -1.16 1.82 -12.55
N GLN A 70 0.12 1.56 -12.82
CA GLN A 70 0.60 0.27 -13.29
C GLN A 70 0.43 -0.84 -12.22
N ALA A 71 0.79 -0.55 -10.97
CA ALA A 71 0.71 -1.53 -9.88
C ALA A 71 -0.75 -1.83 -9.47
N SER A 72 -1.60 -0.81 -9.42
CA SER A 72 -3.02 -0.94 -9.06
C SER A 72 -3.87 -1.43 -10.23
N GLY A 73 -3.45 -1.16 -11.46
CA GLY A 73 -4.26 -1.37 -12.66
C GLY A 73 -5.46 -0.43 -12.77
N CYS A 74 -5.47 0.66 -12.00
CA CYS A 74 -6.54 1.65 -11.87
C CYS A 74 -6.02 3.06 -12.21
N LYS A 75 -6.91 4.03 -12.42
CA LYS A 75 -6.52 5.41 -12.75
C LYS A 75 -6.36 6.22 -11.47
N VAL A 76 -5.28 7.01 -11.33
CA VAL A 76 -5.15 7.94 -10.20
C VAL A 76 -6.04 9.17 -10.46
N THR A 77 -6.90 9.50 -9.50
CA THR A 77 -7.83 10.63 -9.58
C THR A 77 -7.40 11.82 -8.72
N GLY A 78 -6.50 11.58 -7.77
CA GLY A 78 -5.87 12.62 -6.96
C GLY A 78 -4.65 12.07 -6.25
N SER A 79 -3.64 12.91 -6.05
CA SER A 79 -2.43 12.55 -5.31
C SER A 79 -1.89 13.75 -4.57
N ASP A 80 -1.41 13.55 -3.35
CA ASP A 80 -0.80 14.60 -2.54
C ASP A 80 0.38 14.05 -1.74
N TYR A 81 1.31 14.93 -1.36
CA TYR A 81 2.45 14.56 -0.53
C TYR A 81 2.16 14.75 0.95
N SER A 82 2.33 13.67 1.71
CA SER A 82 2.26 13.68 3.17
C SER A 82 3.63 13.40 3.80
N ARG A 83 3.66 13.41 5.15
CA ARG A 83 4.86 13.12 5.96
C ARG A 83 6.09 13.94 5.54
N GLU A 84 5.89 15.25 5.37
CA GLU A 84 6.95 16.20 4.99
C GLU A 84 7.56 15.88 3.61
N GLY A 85 6.76 15.38 2.68
CA GLY A 85 7.19 15.05 1.32
C GLY A 85 7.80 13.67 1.16
N ARG A 86 7.78 12.80 2.17
CA ARG A 86 8.34 11.44 2.09
C ARG A 86 7.40 10.38 1.55
N GLN A 87 6.11 10.68 1.56
CA GLN A 87 5.06 9.75 1.15
C GLN A 87 4.14 10.46 0.16
N LEU A 88 3.94 9.86 -1.01
CA LEU A 88 2.85 10.23 -1.90
C LEU A 88 1.64 9.38 -1.55
N ASP A 89 0.52 10.01 -1.25
CA ASP A 89 -0.77 9.36 -1.09
C ASP A 89 -1.60 9.58 -2.35
N ALA A 90 -2.13 8.51 -2.94
CA ALA A 90 -2.89 8.55 -4.18
C ALA A 90 -4.26 7.88 -4.01
N GLN A 91 -5.30 8.56 -4.49
CA GLN A 91 -6.61 7.99 -4.72
C GLN A 91 -6.67 7.39 -6.11
N VAL A 92 -7.12 6.15 -6.21
CA VAL A 92 -7.32 5.45 -7.47
C VAL A 92 -8.80 5.11 -7.67
N ASP A 93 -9.25 5.23 -8.91
CA ASP A 93 -10.55 4.76 -9.36
C ASP A 93 -10.37 3.57 -10.31
N CYS A 94 -10.91 2.43 -9.88
CA CYS A 94 -10.92 1.18 -10.64
C CYS A 94 -12.22 1.00 -11.46
N GLY A 95 -13.15 1.97 -11.38
CA GLY A 95 -14.50 1.97 -11.95
C GLY A 95 -14.60 1.87 -13.48
N SER A 96 -13.48 1.79 -14.18
CA SER A 96 -13.42 1.47 -15.62
C SER A 96 -13.24 -0.02 -15.92
N ARG A 97 -12.99 -0.88 -14.92
CA ARG A 97 -12.84 -2.34 -15.10
C ARG A 97 -14.16 -3.13 -15.07
N LEU A 98 -15.31 -2.48 -14.89
CA LEU A 98 -16.64 -3.12 -14.81
C LEU A 98 -17.39 -3.18 -16.16
N LYS A 99 -16.68 -3.34 -17.29
CA LYS A 99 -17.31 -3.66 -18.58
C LYS A 99 -16.49 -4.71 -19.34
N ASN A 100 -16.71 -5.97 -18.99
CA ASN A 100 -16.79 -7.08 -19.94
C ASN A 100 -17.39 -8.30 -19.24
#